data_AF-A0A9E0HNN7-F1
#
_entry.id   AF-A0A9E0HNN7-F1
#
_cell.length_a   1.000
_cell.length_b   1.000
_cell.length_c   1.000
_cell.angle_alpha   90.00
_cell.angle_beta   90.00
_cell.angle_gamma   90.00
#
_symmetry.space_group_name_H-M   'P 1'
#
loop_
_entity.id
_entity.type
_entity.pdbx_description
1 polymer ?
#
loop_
_entity_poly.entity_id
_entity_poly.type
_entity_poly.pdbx_seq_one_letter_code
_entity_poly.pdbx_strand_id
1 'polypeptide(L)'
;MKKLHITLIGIAILFLTSCKEEVEKPKVTYDGASKTKVLIKVDSSQIQIADLPIQMEGTDYLIHPIADLSIREKGIKSRYGSSSVNDLSFTISNYGEFEITGFLQNLKFQKIDSDSIKKLTDKPVLIQTATYLKSVADKTNNQIMVYTMVDMDTNKDGKVDTSDIKALYLSEISGEKFTKISYDFQELIDWKLIGSKNRLYYRTIEDTNKNGEFDKKDVINYYYIDLSKKEWKIIAYEPV
;
A
#
# COMPACT_ATOMS: atom_id res chain seq x y z
N MET A 1 44.24 -28.77 -40.61
CA MET A 1 43.20 -27.73 -40.63
C MET A 1 41.78 -28.32 -40.53
N LYS A 2 41.48 -29.14 -39.51
CA LYS A 2 40.12 -29.72 -39.30
C LYS A 2 39.64 -29.70 -37.84
N LYS A 3 40.51 -29.39 -36.87
CA LYS A 3 40.17 -29.32 -35.44
C LYS A 3 39.80 -27.91 -34.94
N LEU A 4 40.04 -26.87 -35.75
CA LEU A 4 39.76 -25.47 -35.37
C LEU A 4 38.32 -25.03 -35.69
N HIS A 5 37.64 -25.71 -36.63
CA HIS A 5 36.25 -25.40 -36.97
C HIS A 5 35.22 -26.03 -36.03
N ILE A 6 35.59 -27.11 -35.34
CA ILE A 6 34.69 -27.79 -34.39
C ILE A 6 34.62 -27.01 -33.05
N THR A 7 35.70 -26.33 -32.67
CA THR A 7 35.74 -25.49 -31.46
C THR A 7 34.99 -24.16 -31.63
N LEU A 8 34.90 -23.62 -32.85
CA LEU A 8 34.15 -22.38 -33.12
C LEU A 8 32.63 -22.60 -33.12
N ILE A 9 32.15 -23.79 -33.49
CA ILE A 9 30.73 -24.13 -33.54
C ILE A 9 30.18 -24.43 -32.12
N GLY A 10 31.00 -24.95 -31.22
CA GLY A 10 30.61 -25.21 -29.83
C GLY A 10 30.39 -23.94 -28.98
N ILE A 11 31.06 -22.84 -29.32
CA ILE A 11 30.96 -21.55 -28.59
C ILE A 11 29.75 -20.72 -29.06
N ALA A 12 29.27 -20.92 -30.29
CA ALA A 12 28.11 -20.21 -30.81
C ALA A 12 26.76 -20.67 -30.23
N ILE A 13 26.69 -21.87 -29.65
CA ILE A 13 25.44 -22.44 -29.09
C ILE A 13 25.19 -21.98 -27.64
N LEU A 14 26.21 -21.48 -26.94
CA LEU A 14 26.10 -21.00 -25.55
C LEU A 14 25.54 -19.57 -25.40
N PHE A 15 25.28 -18.86 -26.50
CA PHE A 15 24.72 -17.50 -26.48
C PHE A 15 23.21 -17.43 -26.75
N LEU A 16 22.52 -18.57 -26.94
CA LEU A 16 21.08 -18.60 -27.20
C LEU A 16 20.20 -18.82 -25.96
N THR A 17 20.77 -18.92 -24.75
CA THR A 17 19.99 -18.77 -23.51
C THR A 17 19.93 -17.29 -23.14
N SER A 18 19.46 -16.49 -24.08
CA SER A 18 19.17 -15.07 -23.90
C SER A 18 17.80 -14.94 -23.25
N CYS A 19 17.77 -14.19 -22.15
CA CYS A 19 16.61 -13.53 -21.54
C CYS A 19 15.30 -14.34 -21.54
N LYS A 20 15.03 -15.04 -20.44
CA LYS A 20 13.63 -15.15 -20.00
C LYS A 20 13.16 -13.72 -19.73
N GLU A 21 12.32 -13.17 -20.60
CA GLU A 21 11.47 -12.05 -20.21
C GLU A 21 10.77 -12.50 -18.92
N GLU A 22 11.04 -11.80 -17.82
CA GLU A 22 10.20 -11.91 -16.64
C GLU A 22 8.83 -11.40 -17.07
N VAL A 23 7.94 -12.34 -17.42
CA VAL A 23 6.53 -12.03 -17.67
C VAL A 23 6.03 -11.37 -16.40
N GLU A 24 5.73 -10.07 -16.47
CA GLU A 24 5.17 -9.33 -15.35
C GLU A 24 3.92 -10.10 -14.89
N LYS A 25 3.89 -10.46 -13.61
CA LYS A 25 2.73 -11.15 -13.06
C LYS A 25 1.54 -10.20 -13.15
N PRO A 26 0.34 -10.71 -13.52
CA PRO A 26 -0.84 -9.87 -13.63
C PRO A 26 -1.11 -9.20 -12.28
N LYS A 27 -1.50 -7.93 -12.33
CA LYS A 27 -1.90 -7.14 -11.18
C LYS A 27 -3.20 -7.70 -10.56
N VAL A 28 -4.07 -8.26 -11.41
CA VAL A 28 -5.36 -8.82 -11.02
C VAL A 28 -5.56 -10.19 -11.62
N THR A 29 -5.96 -11.16 -10.80
CA THR A 29 -6.28 -12.51 -11.26
C THR A 29 -7.79 -12.75 -11.27
N TYR A 30 -8.40 -12.67 -12.45
CA TYR A 30 -9.81 -13.02 -12.68
C TYR A 30 -9.99 -14.55 -12.79
N ASP A 31 -10.87 -15.13 -11.95
CA ASP A 31 -11.11 -16.57 -11.98
C ASP A 31 -11.90 -16.99 -13.21
N GLY A 32 -11.25 -17.72 -14.13
CA GLY A 32 -11.90 -18.74 -14.94
C GLY A 32 -11.92 -20.05 -14.16
N ALA A 33 -13.02 -20.37 -13.47
CA ALA A 33 -13.33 -21.68 -12.89
C ALA A 33 -12.15 -22.45 -12.24
N SER A 34 -11.63 -21.99 -11.11
CA SER A 34 -10.97 -22.88 -10.15
C SER A 34 -11.09 -22.30 -8.74
N LYS A 35 -11.98 -22.90 -7.93
CA LYS A 35 -12.20 -22.53 -6.54
C LYS A 35 -11.09 -23.13 -5.67
N THR A 36 -10.05 -22.35 -5.41
CA THR A 36 -9.27 -22.52 -4.18
C THR A 36 -9.12 -21.14 -3.55
N LYS A 37 -9.84 -20.90 -2.45
CA LYS A 37 -9.57 -19.73 -1.60
C LYS A 37 -8.15 -19.89 -1.08
N VAL A 38 -7.20 -19.16 -1.65
CA VAL A 38 -5.87 -19.00 -1.07
C VAL A 38 -6.08 -18.27 0.25
N LEU A 39 -5.89 -18.96 1.37
CA LEU A 39 -5.88 -18.31 2.68
C LEU A 39 -4.63 -17.43 2.73
N ILE A 40 -4.80 -16.16 3.04
CA ILE A 40 -3.69 -15.26 3.37
C ILE A 40 -2.93 -15.90 4.54
N LYS A 41 -1.70 -16.34 4.29
CA LYS A 41 -0.86 -16.97 5.30
C LYS A 41 -0.12 -15.87 6.04
N VAL A 42 -0.60 -15.52 7.24
CA VAL A 42 0.17 -14.66 8.15
C VAL A 42 1.43 -15.43 8.56
N ASP A 43 2.60 -14.92 8.17
CA ASP A 43 3.87 -15.51 8.53
C ASP A 43 4.18 -15.23 10.01
N SER A 44 3.99 -16.23 10.86
CA SER A 44 4.21 -16.10 12.31
C SER A 44 5.67 -15.85 12.70
N SER A 45 6.60 -15.84 11.74
CA SER A 45 8.01 -15.50 11.97
C SER A 45 8.30 -14.00 11.92
N GLN A 46 7.36 -13.18 11.44
CA GLN A 46 7.53 -11.73 11.34
C GLN A 46 7.36 -11.05 12.71
N ILE A 47 8.40 -10.32 13.13
CA ILE A 47 8.40 -9.55 14.38
C ILE A 47 7.78 -8.19 14.09
N GLN A 48 6.65 -7.87 14.72
CA GLN A 48 6.05 -6.53 14.64
C GLN A 48 6.75 -5.56 15.59
N ILE A 49 7.05 -4.37 15.09
CA ILE A 49 7.57 -3.25 15.87
C ILE A 49 6.67 -2.02 15.69
N ALA A 50 6.79 -1.09 16.62
CA ALA A 50 6.07 0.18 16.61
C ALA A 50 7.07 1.34 16.65
N ASP A 51 6.83 2.38 15.86
CA ASP A 51 7.48 3.67 16.08
C ASP A 51 6.86 4.36 17.30
N LEU A 52 7.56 5.36 17.85
CA LEU A 52 7.01 6.21 18.90
C LEU A 52 5.71 6.90 18.43
N PRO A 53 4.77 7.15 19.35
CA PRO A 53 3.52 7.79 18.98
C PRO A 53 3.74 9.20 18.46
N ILE A 54 2.91 9.56 17.49
CA ILE A 54 2.78 10.92 16.98
C ILE A 54 1.38 11.45 17.31
N GLN A 55 1.24 12.76 17.35
CA GLN A 55 -0.05 13.42 17.55
C GLN A 55 -0.26 14.43 16.44
N MET A 56 -1.39 14.34 15.76
CA MET A 56 -1.79 15.33 14.76
C MET A 56 -2.26 16.60 15.48
N GLU A 57 -1.85 17.77 14.99
CA GLU A 57 -2.17 19.05 15.64
C GLU A 57 -3.70 19.24 15.78
N GLY A 58 -4.13 19.65 16.98
CA GLY A 58 -5.54 19.92 17.28
C GLY A 58 -6.37 18.66 17.51
N THR A 59 -5.74 17.51 17.74
CA THR A 59 -6.41 16.22 17.97
C THR A 59 -6.07 15.64 19.34
N ASP A 60 -6.99 14.87 19.93
CA ASP A 60 -6.80 14.23 21.23
C ASP A 60 -6.37 12.75 21.10
N TYR A 61 -5.65 12.40 20.03
CA TYR A 61 -5.26 11.02 19.72
C TYR A 61 -3.77 10.90 19.40
N LEU A 62 -3.14 9.92 20.04
CA LEU A 62 -1.83 9.41 19.68
C LEU A 62 -2.00 8.30 18.64
N ILE A 63 -1.20 8.37 17.58
CA ILE A 63 -1.14 7.38 16.51
C ILE A 63 0.18 6.64 16.62
N HIS A 64 0.12 5.32 16.70
CA HIS A 64 1.26 4.42 16.79
C HIS A 64 1.40 3.65 15.46
N PRO A 65 2.38 3.98 14.60
CA PRO A 65 2.67 3.22 13.40
C PRO A 65 3.17 1.82 13.73
N ILE A 66 2.66 0.78 13.06
CA ILE A 66 3.06 -0.62 13.27
C ILE A 66 3.48 -1.24 11.94
N ALA A 67 4.64 -1.89 11.91
CA ALA A 67 5.13 -2.64 10.74
C ALA A 67 5.97 -3.84 11.16
N ASP A 68 6.26 -4.72 10.20
CA ASP A 68 7.16 -5.85 10.42
C ASP A 68 8.62 -5.38 10.35
N LEU A 69 9.45 -5.88 11.26
CA LEU A 69 10.88 -5.64 11.27
C LEU A 69 11.51 -6.36 10.07
N SER A 70 11.97 -5.60 9.08
CA SER A 70 12.73 -6.16 7.96
C SER A 70 14.19 -6.37 8.37
N ILE A 71 14.58 -7.63 8.60
CA ILE A 71 16.00 -7.99 8.76
C ILE A 71 16.56 -8.28 7.38
N ARG A 72 17.34 -7.35 6.81
CA ARG A 72 18.12 -7.63 5.60
C ARG A 72 19.33 -8.47 5.99
N GLU A 73 19.25 -9.79 5.84
CA GLU A 73 20.46 -10.63 5.83
C GLU A 73 21.26 -10.33 4.57
N LYS A 74 22.24 -9.43 4.67
CA LYS A 74 23.22 -9.26 3.59
C LYS A 74 24.21 -10.41 3.69
N GLY A 75 24.16 -11.33 2.72
CA GLY A 75 25.21 -12.32 2.51
C GLY A 75 26.53 -11.65 2.13
N ILE A 76 27.28 -11.15 3.10
CA ILE A 76 28.64 -10.62 2.91
C ILE A 76 29.58 -11.43 3.79
N LYS A 77 30.41 -12.23 3.13
CA LYS A 77 31.64 -12.80 3.71
C LYS A 77 32.52 -11.64 4.17
N SER A 78 32.48 -11.29 5.45
CA SER A 78 33.32 -10.25 6.02
C SER A 78 34.75 -10.79 6.15
N ARG A 79 35.69 -10.10 5.49
CA ARG A 79 37.12 -10.23 5.78
C ARG A 79 37.36 -9.68 7.19
N TYR A 80 38.22 -10.39 7.92
CA TYR A 80 38.73 -10.13 9.26
C TYR A 80 38.79 -8.63 9.63
N GLY A 81 38.12 -8.22 10.71
CA GLY A 81 38.49 -7.00 11.47
C GLY A 81 37.50 -5.83 11.55
N SER A 82 36.23 -5.95 11.14
CA SER A 82 35.22 -4.90 11.39
C SER A 82 34.06 -5.47 12.19
N SER A 83 33.65 -4.79 13.26
CA SER A 83 32.46 -5.11 14.04
C SER A 83 31.26 -5.28 13.11
N SER A 84 30.67 -6.47 13.13
CA SER A 84 29.46 -6.80 12.37
C SER A 84 28.26 -6.11 12.99
N VAL A 85 28.12 -4.81 12.74
CA VAL A 85 26.85 -4.13 12.99
C VAL A 85 25.93 -4.59 11.87
N ASN A 86 24.99 -5.49 12.19
CA ASN A 86 23.86 -5.75 11.32
C ASN A 86 23.18 -4.39 11.07
N ASP A 87 23.06 -3.97 9.80
CA ASP A 87 22.32 -2.77 9.40
C ASP A 87 20.80 -3.00 9.61
N LEU A 88 20.39 -3.13 10.87
CA LEU A 88 19.01 -3.21 11.32
C LEU A 88 18.44 -1.79 11.34
N SER A 89 17.54 -1.49 10.41
CA SER A 89 16.72 -0.26 10.50
C SER A 89 15.49 -0.56 11.35
N PHE A 90 15.33 0.18 12.45
CA PHE A 90 14.16 0.07 13.32
C PHE A 90 13.11 1.15 13.04
N THR A 91 13.42 2.15 12.22
CA THR A 91 12.46 3.15 11.77
C THR A 91 11.58 2.57 10.68
N ILE A 92 10.26 2.59 10.88
CA ILE A 92 9.28 1.98 9.96
C ILE A 92 8.41 3.00 9.23
N SER A 93 8.36 4.23 9.74
CA SER A 93 7.57 5.31 9.17
C SER A 93 8.38 6.60 9.02
N ASN A 94 7.92 7.46 8.12
CA ASN A 94 8.36 8.84 8.00
C ASN A 94 7.17 9.78 8.24
N TYR A 95 7.43 10.92 8.89
CA TYR A 95 6.40 11.87 9.28
C TYR A 95 6.64 13.24 8.65
N GLY A 96 5.67 13.71 7.87
CA GLY A 96 5.48 15.11 7.51
C GLY A 96 4.44 15.77 8.40
N GLU A 97 4.25 17.09 8.27
CA GLU A 97 3.41 17.90 9.19
C GLU A 97 2.02 17.31 9.50
N PHE A 98 1.39 16.61 8.53
CA PHE A 98 0.10 15.93 8.70
C PHE A 98 0.04 14.58 7.98
N GLU A 99 1.18 13.95 7.69
CA GLU A 99 1.21 12.74 6.88
C GLU A 99 2.21 11.72 7.43
N ILE A 100 1.74 10.48 7.58
CA ILE A 100 2.57 9.32 7.86
C ILE A 100 2.76 8.58 6.54
N THR A 101 4.01 8.25 6.21
CA THR A 101 4.34 7.39 5.07
C THR A 101 5.16 6.19 5.53
N GLY A 102 5.01 5.05 4.86
CA GLY A 102 5.74 3.83 5.20
C GLY A 102 5.16 2.61 4.50
N PHE A 103 5.57 1.43 4.97
CA PHE A 103 4.96 0.15 4.58
C PHE A 103 4.39 -0.49 5.85
N LEU A 104 3.29 0.08 6.34
CA LEU A 104 2.76 -0.20 7.68
C LEU A 104 1.72 -1.31 7.62
N GLN A 105 1.81 -2.25 8.56
CA GLN A 105 0.83 -3.34 8.71
C GLN A 105 -0.40 -2.89 9.50
N ASN A 106 -0.28 -1.82 10.28
CA ASN A 106 -1.39 -1.21 11.00
C ASN A 106 -1.06 0.20 11.49
N LEU A 107 -2.10 0.90 11.94
CA LEU A 107 -1.98 2.03 12.85
C LEU A 107 -2.79 1.72 14.09
N LYS A 108 -2.27 2.06 15.27
CA LYS A 108 -3.05 2.00 16.51
C LYS A 108 -3.31 3.40 17.05
N PHE A 109 -4.49 3.58 17.60
CA PHE A 109 -4.99 4.86 18.08
C PHE A 109 -5.23 4.78 19.57
N GLN A 110 -4.76 5.79 20.29
CA GLN A 110 -4.90 5.92 21.73
C GLN A 110 -5.40 7.33 22.03
N LYS A 111 -6.53 7.44 22.72
CA LYS A 111 -6.99 8.76 23.18
C LYS A 111 -6.04 9.27 24.27
N ILE A 112 -5.76 10.57 24.29
CA ILE A 112 -4.97 11.20 25.37
C ILE A 112 -5.62 10.89 26.72
N ASP A 113 -4.78 10.63 27.72
CA ASP A 113 -5.17 10.23 29.08
C ASP A 113 -5.93 8.90 29.18
N SER A 114 -5.94 8.09 28.11
CA SER A 114 -6.47 6.72 28.12
C SER A 114 -5.36 5.70 27.93
N ASP A 115 -5.42 4.61 28.69
CA ASP A 115 -4.56 3.43 28.48
C ASP A 115 -5.07 2.52 27.35
N SER A 116 -6.23 2.82 26.76
CA SER A 116 -6.83 2.00 25.71
C SER A 116 -6.22 2.30 24.35
N ILE A 117 -5.71 1.25 23.71
CA ILE A 117 -5.12 1.31 22.36
C ILE A 117 -5.97 0.45 21.42
N LYS A 118 -6.49 1.05 20.35
CA LYS A 118 -7.34 0.41 19.34
C LYS A 118 -6.61 0.28 18.00
N LYS A 119 -6.71 -0.88 17.35
CA LYS A 119 -6.20 -1.07 15.98
C LYS A 119 -7.11 -0.37 14.96
N LEU A 120 -6.55 0.07 13.84
CA LEU A 120 -7.33 0.55 12.69
C LEU A 120 -8.20 -0.57 12.11
N THR A 121 -7.63 -1.76 11.98
CA THR A 121 -8.26 -2.92 11.36
C THR A 121 -7.64 -4.23 11.86
N ASP A 122 -8.42 -5.30 11.89
CA ASP A 122 -7.95 -6.67 12.13
C ASP A 122 -7.63 -7.43 10.83
N LYS A 123 -7.93 -6.84 9.67
CA LYS A 123 -7.59 -7.41 8.36
C LYS A 123 -6.12 -7.15 8.02
N PRO A 124 -5.46 -8.06 7.29
CA PRO A 124 -4.13 -7.80 6.74
C PRO A 124 -4.21 -6.65 5.73
N VAL A 125 -3.33 -5.67 5.89
CA VAL A 125 -3.29 -4.46 5.07
C VAL A 125 -1.86 -3.97 4.94
N LEU A 126 -1.54 -3.29 3.84
CA LEU A 126 -0.30 -2.55 3.67
C LEU A 126 -0.61 -1.06 3.48
N ILE A 127 -0.47 -0.29 4.54
CA ILE A 127 -0.72 1.16 4.55
C ILE A 127 0.52 1.88 4.04
N GLN A 128 0.37 2.63 2.96
CA GLN A 128 1.43 3.41 2.32
C GLN A 128 1.44 4.84 2.83
N THR A 129 0.26 5.46 2.92
CA THR A 129 0.10 6.81 3.46
C THR A 129 -1.09 6.89 4.40
N ALA A 130 -0.97 7.74 5.42
CA ALA A 130 -2.07 8.16 6.29
C ALA A 130 -1.99 9.67 6.50
N THR A 131 -2.90 10.41 5.87
CA THR A 131 -2.87 11.88 5.79
C THR A 131 -4.03 12.48 6.58
N TYR A 132 -3.72 13.32 7.56
CA TYR A 132 -4.71 14.09 8.31
C TYR A 132 -5.13 15.34 7.55
N LEU A 133 -6.44 15.52 7.36
CA LEU A 133 -6.98 16.66 6.62
C LEU A 133 -7.18 17.88 7.54
N LYS A 134 -6.09 18.44 8.07
CA LYS A 134 -6.10 19.61 8.98
C LYS A 134 -6.99 20.76 8.47
N SER A 135 -6.86 21.12 7.20
CA SER A 135 -7.64 22.21 6.60
C SER A 135 -9.15 21.96 6.55
N VAL A 136 -9.58 20.69 6.56
CA VAL A 136 -11.01 20.32 6.66
C VAL A 136 -11.45 20.39 8.11
N ALA A 137 -10.64 19.87 9.04
CA ALA A 137 -10.90 19.93 10.47
C ALA A 137 -11.08 21.38 10.94
N ASP A 138 -10.21 22.29 10.53
CA ASP A 138 -10.26 23.70 10.91
C ASP A 138 -11.53 24.43 10.45
N LYS A 139 -12.17 23.95 9.38
CA LYS A 139 -13.37 24.57 8.81
C LYS A 139 -14.67 23.92 9.24
N THR A 140 -14.63 22.63 9.59
CA THR A 140 -15.84 21.81 9.75
C THR A 140 -15.91 21.12 11.11
N ASN A 141 -14.83 21.16 11.89
CA ASN A 141 -14.60 20.34 13.08
C ASN A 141 -14.62 18.83 12.81
N ASN A 142 -14.60 18.39 11.55
CA ASN A 142 -14.49 16.98 11.20
C ASN A 142 -13.01 16.60 11.08
N GLN A 143 -12.51 15.81 12.02
CA GLN A 143 -11.13 15.32 12.04
C GLN A 143 -11.02 14.02 11.23
N ILE A 144 -10.63 14.14 9.97
CA ILE A 144 -10.65 13.04 8.99
C ILE A 144 -9.23 12.65 8.59
N MET A 145 -9.00 11.35 8.52
CA MET A 145 -7.80 10.72 7.97
C MET A 145 -8.10 10.13 6.59
N VAL A 146 -7.14 10.22 5.67
CA VAL A 146 -7.16 9.57 4.35
C VAL A 146 -6.04 8.55 4.29
N TYR A 147 -6.33 7.35 3.80
CA TYR A 147 -5.34 6.28 3.68
C TYR A 147 -5.20 5.82 2.23
N THR A 148 -3.95 5.75 1.77
CA THR A 148 -3.60 4.99 0.55
C THR A 148 -2.98 3.68 0.99
N MET A 149 -3.57 2.56 0.58
CA MET A 149 -3.20 1.25 1.12
C MET A 149 -3.64 0.10 0.23
N VAL A 150 -3.06 -1.08 0.45
CA VAL A 150 -3.53 -2.35 -0.14
C VAL A 150 -4.29 -3.12 0.94
N ASP A 151 -5.46 -3.67 0.60
CA ASP A 151 -6.34 -4.37 1.53
C ASP A 151 -6.71 -5.80 1.11
N MET A 152 -6.26 -6.24 -0.07
CA MET A 152 -6.62 -7.53 -0.66
C MET A 152 -5.51 -8.09 -1.55
N ASP A 153 -5.29 -9.40 -1.47
CA ASP A 153 -4.47 -10.19 -2.40
C ASP A 153 -5.22 -10.35 -3.73
N THR A 154 -5.00 -9.40 -4.63
CA THR A 154 -5.68 -9.27 -5.93
C THR A 154 -5.06 -10.13 -7.02
N ASN A 155 -3.76 -10.41 -6.91
CA ASN A 155 -3.06 -11.30 -7.83
C ASN A 155 -3.06 -12.78 -7.38
N LYS A 156 -3.53 -13.06 -6.15
CA LYS A 156 -3.68 -14.38 -5.53
C LYS A 156 -2.34 -15.09 -5.29
N ASP A 157 -1.29 -14.34 -5.02
CA ASP A 157 0.03 -14.90 -4.71
C ASP A 157 0.22 -15.28 -3.23
N GLY A 158 -0.80 -15.04 -2.40
CA GLY A 158 -0.85 -15.35 -0.98
C GLY A 158 -0.33 -14.23 -0.08
N LYS A 159 0.02 -13.06 -0.64
CA LYS A 159 0.52 -11.89 0.08
C LYS A 159 -0.40 -10.70 -0.16
N VAL A 160 -0.33 -9.72 0.73
CA VAL A 160 -0.96 -8.41 0.56
C VAL A 160 0.18 -7.41 0.50
N ASP A 161 0.61 -7.03 -0.70
CA ASP A 161 1.76 -6.17 -0.89
C ASP A 161 1.60 -5.17 -2.06
N THR A 162 2.66 -4.45 -2.41
CA THR A 162 2.61 -3.42 -3.47
C THR A 162 2.30 -3.96 -4.86
N SER A 163 2.39 -5.27 -5.07
CA SER A 163 1.99 -5.94 -6.30
C SER A 163 0.47 -6.02 -6.46
N ASP A 164 -0.30 -5.73 -5.43
CA ASP A 164 -1.76 -5.69 -5.46
C ASP A 164 -2.34 -4.29 -5.71
N ILE A 165 -3.67 -4.23 -5.91
CA ILE A 165 -4.42 -3.00 -6.14
C ILE A 165 -4.34 -2.06 -4.93
N LYS A 166 -3.96 -0.80 -5.20
CA LYS A 166 -4.06 0.29 -4.22
C LYS A 166 -5.50 0.77 -4.09
N ALA A 167 -5.95 0.89 -2.85
CA ALA A 167 -7.24 1.40 -2.44
C ALA A 167 -7.12 2.72 -1.67
N LEU A 168 -8.25 3.41 -1.58
CA LEU A 168 -8.40 4.66 -0.83
C LEU A 168 -9.44 4.47 0.28
N TYR A 169 -9.08 4.88 1.49
CA TYR A 169 -9.93 4.78 2.68
C TYR A 169 -10.02 6.11 3.42
N LEU A 170 -11.09 6.25 4.22
CA LEU A 170 -11.27 7.33 5.19
C LEU A 170 -11.49 6.77 6.59
N SER A 171 -11.11 7.52 7.62
CA SER A 171 -11.56 7.30 8.99
C SER A 171 -11.68 8.63 9.74
N GLU A 172 -12.27 8.57 10.93
CA GLU A 172 -12.09 9.62 11.93
C GLU A 172 -10.67 9.53 12.51
N ILE A 173 -10.19 10.60 13.16
CA ILE A 173 -8.84 10.62 13.75
C ILE A 173 -8.60 9.52 14.79
N SER A 174 -9.67 9.01 15.39
CA SER A 174 -9.68 7.90 16.33
C SER A 174 -9.44 6.52 15.68
N GLY A 175 -9.36 6.47 14.35
CA GLY A 175 -9.38 5.24 13.55
C GLY A 175 -10.79 4.64 13.40
N GLU A 176 -11.82 5.27 13.98
CA GLU A 176 -13.20 4.82 13.83
C GLU A 176 -13.78 5.17 12.47
N LYS A 177 -14.89 4.50 12.13
CA LYS A 177 -15.57 4.67 10.83
C LYS A 177 -14.62 4.40 9.64
N PHE A 178 -13.70 3.46 9.79
CA PHE A 178 -12.77 3.08 8.74
C PHE A 178 -13.51 2.52 7.51
N THR A 179 -13.57 3.32 6.44
CA THR A 179 -14.46 3.13 5.29
C THR A 179 -13.67 3.15 3.99
N LYS A 180 -13.78 2.06 3.20
CA LYS A 180 -13.23 2.01 1.83
C LYS A 180 -14.03 2.93 0.91
N ILE A 181 -13.36 3.76 0.13
CA ILE A 181 -14.02 4.67 -0.82
C ILE A 181 -13.68 4.40 -2.29
N SER A 182 -12.57 3.72 -2.59
CA SER A 182 -12.35 3.15 -3.93
C SER A 182 -13.12 1.84 -4.10
N TYR A 183 -13.65 1.57 -5.29
CA TYR A 183 -14.32 0.29 -5.57
C TYR A 183 -13.32 -0.87 -5.66
N ASP A 184 -13.79 -2.08 -5.38
CA ASP A 184 -12.98 -3.28 -5.58
C ASP A 184 -12.64 -3.45 -7.07
N PHE A 185 -11.44 -3.98 -7.35
CA PHE A 185 -10.90 -4.15 -8.70
C PHE A 185 -10.70 -2.85 -9.50
N GLN A 186 -10.69 -1.70 -8.81
CA GLN A 186 -10.25 -0.44 -9.38
C GLN A 186 -9.00 0.08 -8.66
N GLU A 187 -7.91 0.28 -9.39
CA GLU A 187 -6.68 0.81 -8.80
C GLU A 187 -6.76 2.33 -8.64
N LEU A 188 -6.47 2.80 -7.42
CA LEU A 188 -6.27 4.21 -7.16
C LEU A 188 -5.06 4.73 -7.94
N ILE A 189 -5.33 5.67 -8.85
CA ILE A 189 -4.29 6.42 -9.56
C ILE A 189 -3.77 7.54 -8.63
N ASP A 190 -4.64 8.45 -8.23
CA ASP A 190 -4.34 9.57 -7.32
C ASP A 190 -5.59 10.12 -6.63
N TRP A 191 -5.37 10.97 -5.64
CA TRP A 191 -6.39 11.77 -4.98
C TRP A 191 -5.88 13.18 -4.66
N LYS A 192 -6.81 14.12 -4.48
CA LYS A 192 -6.51 15.51 -4.16
C LYS A 192 -7.62 16.15 -3.33
N LEU A 193 -7.24 16.87 -2.27
CA LEU A 193 -8.15 17.72 -1.52
C LEU A 193 -8.26 19.10 -2.17
N ILE A 194 -9.50 19.55 -2.42
CA ILE A 194 -9.82 20.92 -2.78
C ILE A 194 -10.41 21.61 -1.55
N GLY A 195 -9.53 22.26 -0.78
CA GLY A 195 -9.87 22.86 0.52
C GLY A 195 -10.89 23.99 0.46
N SER A 196 -11.08 24.68 -0.67
CA SER A 196 -12.12 25.71 -0.82
C SER A 196 -13.54 25.14 -0.81
N LYS A 197 -13.70 23.85 -1.09
CA LYS A 197 -14.98 23.14 -1.11
C LYS A 197 -15.06 22.00 -0.08
N ASN A 198 -13.98 21.76 0.68
CA ASN A 198 -13.81 20.56 1.51
C ASN A 198 -14.12 19.27 0.75
N ARG A 199 -13.67 19.19 -0.51
CA ARG A 199 -13.94 18.03 -1.38
C ARG A 199 -12.68 17.25 -1.63
N LEU A 200 -12.72 15.96 -1.37
CA LEU A 200 -11.69 15.03 -1.79
C LEU A 200 -12.07 14.47 -3.15
N TYR A 201 -11.24 14.72 -4.15
CA TYR A 201 -11.35 14.17 -5.48
C TYR A 201 -10.37 13.01 -5.62
N TYR A 202 -10.75 11.99 -6.38
CA TYR A 202 -9.86 10.88 -6.71
C TYR A 202 -10.27 10.27 -8.04
N ARG A 203 -9.35 9.54 -8.64
CA ARG A 203 -9.61 8.77 -9.86
C ARG A 203 -8.98 7.41 -9.77
N THR A 204 -9.66 6.45 -10.38
CA THR A 204 -9.25 5.05 -10.41
C THR A 204 -9.19 4.55 -11.85
N ILE A 205 -8.47 3.47 -12.07
CA ILE A 205 -8.47 2.73 -13.33
C ILE A 205 -9.10 1.36 -13.13
N GLU A 206 -9.95 0.95 -14.07
CA GLU A 206 -10.65 -0.33 -14.05
C GLU A 206 -10.26 -1.16 -15.27
N ASP A 207 -9.68 -2.34 -15.03
CA ASP A 207 -9.37 -3.31 -16.10
C ASP A 207 -10.68 -3.84 -16.69
N THR A 208 -11.11 -3.16 -17.75
CA THR A 208 -12.43 -3.35 -18.37
C THR A 208 -12.40 -4.56 -19.30
N ASN A 209 -11.22 -4.85 -19.84
CA ASN A 209 -10.99 -5.95 -20.75
C ASN A 209 -10.62 -7.27 -20.02
N LYS A 210 -10.34 -7.18 -18.71
CA LYS A 210 -10.06 -8.27 -17.77
C LYS A 210 -8.83 -9.09 -18.15
N ASN A 211 -7.79 -8.44 -18.68
CA ASN A 211 -6.52 -9.09 -18.98
C ASN A 211 -5.58 -9.19 -17.77
N GLY A 212 -5.94 -8.58 -16.63
CA GLY A 212 -5.14 -8.55 -15.41
C GLY A 212 -4.11 -7.44 -15.37
N GLU A 213 -4.10 -6.54 -16.36
CA GLU A 213 -3.19 -5.41 -16.49
C GLU A 213 -3.99 -4.11 -16.60
N PHE A 214 -3.42 -3.00 -16.14
CA PHE A 214 -4.02 -1.68 -16.33
C PHE A 214 -3.35 -0.97 -17.51
N ASP A 215 -4.04 -0.91 -18.64
CA ASP A 215 -3.51 -0.42 -19.91
C ASP A 215 -4.41 0.66 -20.57
N LYS A 216 -4.08 1.07 -21.80
CA LYS A 216 -4.80 2.15 -22.52
C LYS A 216 -6.22 1.80 -22.95
N LYS A 217 -6.60 0.52 -22.88
CA LYS A 217 -7.95 0.01 -23.19
C LYS A 217 -8.89 0.10 -21.99
N ASP A 218 -8.35 0.46 -20.83
CA ASP A 218 -9.08 0.49 -19.57
C ASP A 218 -9.65 1.86 -19.25
N VAL A 219 -10.68 1.85 -18.42
CA VAL A 219 -11.49 3.03 -18.14
C VAL A 219 -10.98 3.73 -16.90
N ILE A 220 -10.78 5.05 -17.00
CA ILE A 220 -10.52 5.92 -15.86
C ILE A 220 -11.86 6.42 -15.33
N ASN A 221 -12.12 6.16 -14.05
CA ASN A 221 -13.28 6.64 -13.34
C ASN A 221 -12.91 7.83 -12.45
N TYR A 222 -13.81 8.82 -12.35
CA TYR A 222 -13.58 10.01 -11.55
C TYR A 222 -14.65 10.18 -10.47
N TYR A 223 -14.20 10.46 -9.26
CA TYR A 223 -15.06 10.55 -8.09
C TYR A 223 -14.71 11.74 -7.20
N TYR A 224 -15.67 12.17 -6.40
CA TYR A 224 -15.41 13.06 -5.27
C TYR A 224 -16.31 12.76 -4.08
N ILE A 225 -15.88 13.22 -2.91
CA ILE A 225 -16.62 13.18 -1.65
C ILE A 225 -16.65 14.60 -1.06
N ASP A 226 -17.82 15.03 -0.58
CA ASP A 226 -17.97 16.26 0.20
C ASP A 226 -17.76 15.96 1.69
N LEU A 227 -16.62 16.39 2.23
CA LEU A 227 -16.19 16.13 3.60
C LEU A 227 -16.83 17.11 4.60
N SER A 228 -17.63 18.07 4.14
CA SER A 228 -18.45 18.92 5.02
C SER A 228 -19.66 18.16 5.58
N LYS A 229 -20.01 17.01 4.97
CA LYS A 229 -21.16 16.19 5.37
C LYS A 229 -20.71 15.09 6.31
N LYS A 230 -21.61 14.70 7.23
CA LYS A 230 -21.37 13.56 8.14
C LYS A 230 -21.24 12.24 7.38
N GLU A 231 -21.96 12.07 6.28
CA GLU A 231 -21.88 10.88 5.43
C GLU A 231 -20.92 11.10 4.27
N TRP A 232 -19.97 10.18 4.10
CA TRP A 232 -19.01 10.20 2.99
C TRP A 232 -19.62 9.55 1.75
N LYS A 233 -20.50 10.29 1.08
CA LYS A 233 -21.12 9.84 -0.16
C LYS A 233 -20.15 9.99 -1.33
N ILE A 234 -19.88 8.89 -2.01
CA ILE A 234 -19.12 8.85 -3.27
C ILE A 234 -20.00 9.39 -4.40
N ILE A 235 -19.49 10.35 -5.17
CA ILE A 235 -20.18 10.94 -6.31
C ILE A 235 -19.28 10.82 -7.54
N ALA A 236 -19.75 10.08 -8.54
CA ALA A 236 -19.11 10.02 -9.85
C ALA A 236 -19.32 11.32 -10.63
N TYR A 237 -18.36 11.68 -11.46
CA TYR A 237 -18.47 12.81 -12.38
C TYR A 237 -17.66 12.55 -13.66
N GLU A 238 -17.93 13.31 -14.72
CA GLU A 238 -17.32 13.16 -16.04
C GLU A 238 -16.61 14.46 -16.41
N PRO A 239 -15.27 14.55 -16.25
CA PRO A 239 -14.50 15.74 -16.66
C PRO A 239 -14.08 15.73 -18.13
N VAL A 240 -14.29 14.63 -18.84
CA VAL A 240 -13.93 14.37 -20.25
C VAL A 240 -15.10 13.73 -20.97
#